data_AF-A0A9D6DNL1-F1
#
_entry.id   AF-A0A9D6DNL1-F1
#
_cell.length_a   1.000
_cell.length_b   1.000
_cell.length_c   1.000
_cell.angle_alpha   90.00
_cell.angle_beta   90.00
_cell.angle_gamma   90.00
#
_symmetry.space_group_name_H-M   'P 1'
#
loop_
_entity.id
_entity.type
_entity.pdbx_description
1 polymer ?
#
loop_
_entity_poly.entity_id
_entity_poly.type
_entity_poly.pdbx_seq_one_letter_code
_entity_poly.pdbx_strand_id
1 'polypeptide(L)'
;MRRHNKRRVLPSVWFERSALIVARELLGKYLVRRLPALHQSGTGPAGRQGKGEREVAAMITEVEAYIGPEDLASHAARGRRTARTAVMFGRPGRWYVYFTYGMHWLANVVTGREGHPAAVLIRGVADVSGHAPRGMHGRELNVVHGPARVARTFRITGSFTDMPANRRSGLWIEDRGICVSRIVRGPRVGVGYAGPVWAKKPYRFLFDAEHQKNHKLS
;
A
#
# COMPACT_ATOMS: atom_id res chain seq x y z
N MET A 1 22.01 24.50 1.36
CA MET A 1 20.65 24.63 0.77
C MET A 1 19.79 23.42 1.14
N ARG A 2 18.73 23.60 1.93
CA ARG A 2 17.83 22.53 2.38
C ARG A 2 16.86 22.12 1.25
N ARG A 3 17.14 21.02 0.54
CA ARG A 3 16.14 20.38 -0.35
C ARG A 3 14.96 19.93 0.51
N HIS A 4 13.89 20.73 0.54
CA HIS A 4 12.60 20.27 1.07
C HIS A 4 12.16 19.09 0.21
N ASN A 5 12.10 17.88 0.76
CA ASN A 5 11.55 16.73 0.04
C ASN A 5 10.06 17.01 -0.22
N LYS A 6 9.75 17.42 -1.46
CA LYS A 6 8.37 17.67 -1.90
C LYS A 6 7.58 16.37 -1.79
N ARG A 7 6.48 16.40 -1.02
CA ARG A 7 5.48 15.32 -0.99
C ARG A 7 4.71 15.35 -2.30
N ARG A 8 4.87 14.34 -3.15
CA ARG A 8 4.22 14.27 -4.46
C ARG A 8 3.23 13.12 -4.49
N VAL A 9 1.96 13.40 -4.72
CA VAL A 9 0.95 12.35 -4.96
C VAL A 9 1.33 11.62 -6.26
N LEU A 10 1.32 10.29 -6.24
CA LEU A 10 1.57 9.49 -7.44
C LEU A 10 0.36 9.63 -8.40
N PRO A 11 0.54 10.12 -9.64
CA PRO A 11 -0.55 10.27 -10.58
C PRO A 11 -0.99 8.91 -11.13
N SER A 12 -2.22 8.82 -11.67
CA SER A 12 -2.78 7.59 -12.26
C SER A 12 -1.85 6.95 -13.30
N VAL A 13 -1.22 7.75 -14.16
CA VAL A 13 -0.24 7.29 -15.18
C VAL A 13 0.98 6.60 -14.58
N TRP A 14 1.36 6.91 -13.32
CA TRP A 14 2.45 6.21 -12.65
C TRP A 14 2.10 4.75 -12.36
N PHE A 15 0.81 4.42 -12.23
CA PHE A 15 0.33 3.06 -12.03
C PHE A 15 0.10 2.30 -13.34
N GLU A 16 0.16 2.97 -14.50
CA GLU A 16 0.02 2.37 -15.84
C GLU A 16 1.27 1.62 -16.28
N ARG A 17 1.76 0.73 -15.42
CA ARG A 17 2.96 -0.08 -15.61
C ARG A 17 2.69 -1.48 -15.06
N SER A 18 3.57 -2.44 -15.36
CA SER A 18 3.37 -3.81 -14.88
C SER A 18 3.28 -3.86 -13.35
N ALA A 19 2.42 -4.73 -12.82
CA ALA A 19 2.25 -4.89 -11.37
C ALA A 19 3.56 -5.21 -10.65
N LEU A 20 4.50 -5.89 -11.31
CA LEU A 20 5.83 -6.20 -10.77
C LEU A 20 6.71 -4.96 -10.62
N ILE A 21 6.69 -4.05 -11.60
CA ILE A 21 7.41 -2.76 -11.53
C ILE A 21 6.78 -1.90 -10.43
N VAL A 22 5.45 -1.77 -10.44
CA VAL A 22 4.73 -0.99 -9.45
C VAL A 22 4.96 -1.51 -8.04
N ALA A 23 4.86 -2.83 -7.82
CA ALA A 23 5.10 -3.43 -6.51
C ALA A 23 6.50 -3.14 -5.97
N ARG A 24 7.53 -3.32 -6.80
CA ARG A 24 8.91 -2.99 -6.43
C ARG A 24 9.07 -1.52 -6.02
N GLU A 25 8.51 -0.61 -6.81
CA GLU A 25 8.72 0.84 -6.64
C GLU A 25 7.77 1.49 -5.62
N LEU A 26 6.70 0.79 -5.23
CA LEU A 26 5.83 1.19 -4.14
C LEU A 26 6.52 1.08 -2.78
N LEU A 27 7.53 0.20 -2.63
CA LEU A 27 8.33 0.16 -1.42
C LEU A 27 9.02 1.52 -1.20
N GLY A 28 8.91 2.05 0.02
CA GLY A 28 9.40 3.38 0.37
C GLY A 28 8.45 4.54 0.04
N LYS A 29 7.36 4.30 -0.70
CA LYS A 29 6.27 5.28 -0.89
C LYS A 29 5.38 5.30 0.33
N TYR A 30 4.60 6.36 0.51
CA TYR A 30 3.74 6.52 1.69
C TYR A 30 2.29 6.28 1.32
N LEU A 31 1.63 5.37 2.02
CA LEU A 31 0.17 5.30 2.05
C LEU A 31 -0.33 6.42 2.96
N VAL A 32 -1.27 7.24 2.47
CA VAL A 32 -1.77 8.40 3.20
C VAL A 32 -3.29 8.42 3.20
N ARG A 33 -3.88 8.69 4.35
CA ARG A 33 -5.32 8.81 4.56
C ARG A 33 -5.66 10.10 5.29
N ARG A 34 -6.66 10.80 4.79
CA ARG A 34 -7.31 11.91 5.48
C ARG A 34 -8.49 11.41 6.31
N LEU A 35 -8.46 11.62 7.61
CA LEU A 35 -9.49 11.21 8.56
C LEU A 35 -10.13 12.45 9.20
N PRO A 36 -11.38 12.38 9.68
CA PRO A 36 -11.92 13.39 10.57
C PRO A 36 -11.03 13.57 11.80
N ALA A 37 -10.98 14.79 12.35
CA ALA A 37 -10.37 15.04 13.65
C ALA A 37 -11.01 14.13 14.70
N LEU A 38 -10.21 13.67 15.66
CA LEU A 38 -10.75 12.96 16.80
C LEU A 38 -11.57 13.96 17.61
N HIS A 39 -12.82 13.64 17.93
CA HIS A 39 -13.52 14.31 19.01
C HIS A 39 -12.70 14.07 20.28
N GLN A 40 -12.08 15.11 20.81
CA GLN A 40 -11.57 15.06 22.17
C GLN A 40 -12.80 15.00 23.08
N SER A 41 -13.13 13.82 23.59
CA SER A 41 -14.00 13.68 24.75
C SER A 41 -13.22 14.21 25.96
N GLY A 42 -13.18 15.52 26.10
CA GLY A 42 -12.52 16.23 27.20
C GLY A 42 -13.49 17.26 27.77
N THR A 43 -13.99 16.97 28.96
CA THR A 43 -14.79 17.84 29.83
C THR A 43 -13.93 18.99 30.39
N GLY A 44 -13.50 19.91 29.52
CA GLY A 44 -12.78 21.13 29.89
C GLY A 44 -13.48 22.38 29.34
N PRO A 45 -13.55 23.49 30.10
CA PRO A 45 -14.29 24.68 29.71
C PRO A 45 -13.47 25.53 28.73
N ALA A 46 -13.40 25.11 27.46
CA ALA A 46 -12.99 25.94 26.34
C ALA A 46 -13.42 25.28 25.01
N GLY A 47 -14.69 25.47 24.67
CA GLY A 47 -15.28 24.97 23.43
C GLY A 47 -14.71 25.61 22.17
N ARG A 48 -13.59 25.08 21.67
CA ARG A 48 -13.28 25.11 20.22
C ARG A 48 -13.41 23.71 19.66
N GLN A 49 -14.64 23.35 19.28
CA GLN A 49 -14.90 22.23 18.40
C GLN A 49 -14.28 22.55 17.02
N GLY A 50 -13.01 22.19 16.83
CA GLY A 50 -12.37 22.29 15.53
C GLY A 50 -12.98 21.27 14.58
N LYS A 51 -13.76 21.72 13.58
CA LYS A 51 -13.96 20.98 12.32
C LYS A 51 -12.59 20.82 11.67
N GLY A 52 -11.84 19.81 12.06
CA GLY A 52 -10.52 19.50 11.53
C GLY A 52 -10.50 18.18 10.77
N GLU A 53 -9.64 18.07 9.78
CA GLU A 53 -9.21 16.79 9.22
C GLU A 53 -7.78 16.53 9.69
N ARG A 54 -7.42 15.26 9.95
CA ARG A 54 -6.04 14.82 10.22
C ARG A 54 -5.55 13.90 9.10
N GLU A 55 -4.30 14.06 8.69
CA GLU A 55 -3.63 13.10 7.80
C GLU A 55 -2.88 12.06 8.64
N VAL A 56 -3.04 10.78 8.29
CA VAL A 56 -2.18 9.69 8.76
C VAL A 56 -1.40 9.15 7.57
N ALA A 57 -0.11 8.89 7.77
CA ALA A 57 0.79 8.45 6.70
C ALA A 57 1.78 7.43 7.24
N ALA A 58 2.04 6.36 6.50
CA ALA A 58 3.07 5.38 6.83
C ALA A 58 3.76 4.88 5.55
N MET A 59 5.03 4.52 5.66
CA MET A 59 5.83 4.03 4.54
C MET A 59 5.41 2.61 4.20
N ILE A 60 5.18 2.31 2.93
CA ILE A 60 4.86 0.96 2.43
C ILE A 60 6.14 0.12 2.47
N THR A 61 6.08 -1.01 3.18
CA THR A 61 7.22 -1.90 3.44
C THR A 61 7.02 -3.32 2.91
N GLU A 62 5.79 -3.73 2.62
CA GLU A 62 5.50 -5.04 2.04
C GLU A 62 4.30 -4.95 1.09
N VAL A 63 4.43 -5.58 -0.07
CA VAL A 63 3.38 -5.66 -1.09
C VAL A 63 3.37 -7.00 -1.81
N GLU A 64 2.26 -7.34 -2.45
CA GLU A 64 2.14 -8.49 -3.37
C GLU A 64 1.60 -8.04 -4.73
N ALA A 65 2.23 -8.52 -5.80
CA ALA A 65 1.76 -8.29 -7.16
C ALA A 65 0.85 -9.42 -7.64
N TYR A 66 -0.24 -9.04 -8.31
CA TYR A 66 -1.14 -9.92 -9.04
C TYR A 66 -1.18 -9.46 -10.49
N ILE A 67 -0.70 -10.31 -11.40
CA ILE A 67 -0.28 -9.85 -12.73
C ILE A 67 -1.34 -9.95 -13.82
N GLY A 68 -2.50 -10.53 -13.54
CA GLY A 68 -3.61 -10.58 -14.51
C GLY A 68 -4.20 -11.97 -14.74
N PRO A 69 -4.75 -12.22 -15.93
CA PRO A 69 -5.46 -13.46 -16.28
C PRO A 69 -4.64 -14.74 -16.14
N GLU A 70 -3.34 -14.68 -16.36
CA GLU A 70 -2.47 -15.86 -16.34
C GLU A 70 -2.22 -16.32 -14.90
N ASP A 71 -2.29 -15.39 -13.95
CA ASP A 71 -1.96 -15.59 -12.55
C ASP A 71 -3.08 -16.30 -11.79
N LEU A 72 -2.91 -17.59 -11.54
CA LEU A 72 -3.92 -18.40 -10.85
C LEU A 72 -4.14 -17.99 -9.37
N ALA A 73 -3.30 -17.12 -8.80
CA ALA A 73 -3.54 -16.52 -7.50
C ALA A 73 -4.35 -15.21 -7.57
N SER A 74 -4.57 -14.66 -8.76
CA SER A 74 -5.35 -13.42 -8.97
C SER A 74 -6.84 -13.72 -8.91
N HIS A 75 -7.64 -12.80 -8.35
CA HIS A 75 -9.09 -12.90 -8.45
C HIS A 75 -9.61 -12.78 -9.90
N ALA A 76 -8.81 -12.18 -10.78
CA ALA A 76 -9.09 -12.04 -12.19
C ALA A 76 -8.41 -13.13 -13.05
N ALA A 77 -7.93 -14.22 -12.44
CA ALA A 77 -7.42 -15.38 -13.15
C ALA A 77 -8.40 -15.82 -14.26
N ARG A 78 -7.85 -16.25 -15.39
CA ARG A 78 -8.58 -16.64 -16.60
C ARG A 78 -9.47 -15.53 -17.17
N GLY A 79 -9.13 -14.27 -16.89
CA GLY A 79 -9.89 -13.10 -17.34
C GLY A 79 -11.24 -12.95 -16.63
N ARG A 80 -11.42 -13.56 -15.45
CA ARG A 80 -12.70 -13.59 -14.76
C ARG A 80 -13.14 -12.19 -14.31
N ARG A 81 -14.12 -11.64 -15.01
CA ARG A 81 -14.76 -10.36 -14.67
C ARG A 81 -16.07 -10.61 -13.93
N THR A 82 -16.07 -10.28 -12.64
CA THR A 82 -17.24 -10.31 -11.76
C THR A 82 -17.52 -8.90 -11.23
N ALA A 83 -18.67 -8.68 -10.59
CA ALA A 83 -18.93 -7.40 -9.90
C ALA A 83 -17.76 -6.99 -8.97
N ARG A 84 -17.17 -7.96 -8.26
CA ARG A 84 -16.01 -7.73 -7.37
C ARG A 84 -14.73 -7.40 -8.13
N THR A 85 -14.45 -8.05 -9.26
CA THR A 85 -13.17 -7.90 -9.98
C THR A 85 -13.23 -6.88 -11.11
N ALA A 86 -14.41 -6.37 -11.45
CA ALA A 86 -14.62 -5.42 -12.54
C ALA A 86 -13.72 -4.18 -12.43
N VAL A 87 -13.49 -3.68 -11.22
CA VAL A 87 -12.58 -2.54 -10.96
C VAL A 87 -11.15 -2.80 -11.41
N MET A 88 -10.66 -4.05 -11.36
CA MET A 88 -9.31 -4.38 -11.81
C MET A 88 -9.14 -4.16 -13.32
N PHE A 89 -10.23 -4.25 -14.09
CA PHE A 89 -10.22 -3.98 -15.54
C PHE A 89 -10.32 -2.49 -15.87
N GLY A 90 -10.52 -1.62 -14.88
CA GLY A 90 -10.63 -0.18 -15.07
C GLY A 90 -9.27 0.53 -15.18
N ARG A 91 -9.31 1.85 -15.07
CA ARG A 91 -8.12 2.71 -15.15
C ARG A 91 -7.12 2.44 -14.02
N PRO A 92 -5.80 2.54 -14.29
CA PRO A 92 -4.77 2.39 -13.27
C PRO A 92 -4.82 3.46 -12.18
N GLY A 93 -4.35 3.13 -10.99
CA GLY A 93 -4.36 4.04 -9.84
C GLY A 93 -5.73 4.18 -9.17
N ARG A 94 -6.63 3.21 -9.38
CA ARG A 94 -7.89 3.06 -8.63
C ARG A 94 -7.71 2.05 -7.51
N TRP A 95 -8.42 2.24 -6.41
CA TRP A 95 -8.42 1.28 -5.31
C TRP A 95 -9.33 0.10 -5.65
N TYR A 96 -8.78 -1.11 -5.53
CA TYR A 96 -9.53 -2.35 -5.46
C TYR A 96 -9.53 -2.84 -4.02
N VAL A 97 -10.60 -2.53 -3.29
CA VAL A 97 -10.79 -2.98 -1.90
C VAL A 97 -11.82 -4.11 -1.87
N TYR A 98 -11.53 -5.16 -1.12
CA TYR A 98 -12.46 -6.27 -0.97
C TYR A 98 -12.49 -6.79 0.46
N PHE A 99 -13.64 -7.32 0.84
CA PHE A 99 -13.84 -7.97 2.12
C PHE A 99 -13.44 -9.44 2.05
N THR A 100 -12.77 -9.94 3.09
CA THR A 100 -12.31 -11.33 3.18
C THR A 100 -12.61 -11.91 4.55
N TYR A 101 -12.89 -13.22 4.57
CA TYR A 101 -13.17 -14.01 5.77
C TYR A 101 -14.20 -13.37 6.72
N GLY A 102 -15.17 -12.63 6.20
CA GLY A 102 -16.25 -12.00 6.97
C GLY A 102 -15.83 -10.89 7.94
N MET A 103 -14.55 -10.50 7.99
CA MET A 103 -14.05 -9.62 9.07
C MET A 103 -13.11 -8.51 8.61
N HIS A 104 -12.47 -8.63 7.45
CA HIS A 104 -11.32 -7.77 7.11
C HIS A 104 -11.39 -7.21 5.68
N TRP A 105 -11.02 -5.94 5.53
CA TRP A 105 -10.81 -5.29 4.24
C TRP A 105 -9.34 -5.44 3.82
N LEU A 106 -9.11 -5.69 2.53
CA LEU A 106 -7.78 -5.71 1.90
C LEU A 106 -7.74 -4.66 0.81
N ALA A 107 -6.68 -3.83 0.77
CA ALA A 107 -6.55 -2.71 -0.14
C ALA A 107 -5.49 -2.99 -1.21
N ASN A 108 -5.92 -2.96 -2.47
CA ASN A 108 -5.06 -3.09 -3.64
C ASN A 108 -5.15 -1.82 -4.47
N VAL A 109 -4.09 -1.49 -5.21
CA VAL A 109 -4.13 -0.46 -6.24
C VAL A 109 -4.06 -1.12 -7.63
N VAL A 110 -4.97 -0.74 -8.53
CA VAL A 110 -5.02 -1.24 -9.91
C VAL A 110 -3.82 -0.71 -10.70
N THR A 111 -3.24 -1.57 -11.53
CA THR A 111 -2.01 -1.29 -12.29
C THR A 111 -2.11 -1.79 -13.72
N GLY A 112 -1.25 -1.29 -14.59
CA GLY A 112 -1.21 -1.66 -16.00
C GLY A 112 -2.22 -0.89 -16.83
N ARG A 113 -2.33 -1.26 -18.11
CA ARG A 113 -3.29 -0.65 -19.03
C ARG A 113 -4.73 -1.00 -18.63
N GLU A 114 -5.65 -0.09 -18.94
CA GLU A 114 -7.08 -0.38 -18.83
C GLU A 114 -7.44 -1.65 -19.63
N GLY A 115 -8.36 -2.45 -19.09
CA GLY A 115 -8.73 -3.77 -19.61
C GLY A 115 -7.80 -4.91 -19.17
N HIS A 116 -6.62 -4.64 -18.63
CA HIS A 116 -5.71 -5.69 -18.10
C HIS A 116 -5.82 -5.77 -16.56
N PRO A 117 -6.39 -6.84 -15.99
CA PRO A 117 -6.78 -6.87 -14.59
C PRO A 117 -5.63 -7.19 -13.63
N ALA A 118 -4.69 -6.26 -13.49
CA ALA A 118 -3.55 -6.37 -12.58
C ALA A 118 -3.66 -5.40 -11.40
N ALA A 119 -3.13 -5.80 -10.25
CA ALA A 119 -3.15 -4.96 -9.06
C ALA A 119 -2.00 -5.31 -8.11
N VAL A 120 -1.73 -4.39 -7.18
CA VAL A 120 -0.77 -4.59 -6.09
C VAL A 120 -1.47 -4.47 -4.75
N LEU A 121 -1.40 -5.53 -3.94
CA LEU A 121 -1.89 -5.57 -2.56
C LEU A 121 -0.90 -4.90 -1.62
N ILE A 122 -1.36 -3.97 -0.79
CA ILE A 122 -0.56 -3.39 0.27
C ILE A 122 -0.66 -4.28 1.52
N ARG A 123 0.47 -4.76 2.01
CA ARG A 123 0.53 -5.74 3.12
C ARG A 123 1.20 -5.23 4.37
N GLY A 124 2.19 -4.37 4.20
CA GLY A 124 2.99 -3.88 5.30
C GLY A 124 3.21 -2.39 5.18
N VAL A 125 3.13 -1.72 6.33
CA VAL A 125 3.57 -0.34 6.46
C VAL A 125 4.42 -0.17 7.71
N ALA A 126 5.26 0.85 7.76
CA ALA A 126 6.01 1.23 8.95
C ALA A 126 5.82 2.72 9.27
N ASP A 127 5.62 3.03 10.54
CA ASP A 127 5.53 4.42 11.02
C ASP A 127 6.90 5.11 10.92
N VAL A 128 6.85 6.34 10.40
CA VAL A 128 7.90 7.35 10.53
C VAL A 128 7.16 8.65 10.83
N SER A 129 6.59 8.75 12.01
CA SER A 129 5.98 9.98 12.50
C SER A 129 7.11 11.00 12.74
N GLY A 130 7.30 11.87 11.75
CA GLY A 130 8.01 13.15 11.87
C GLY A 130 9.43 13.22 11.28
N HIS A 131 10.29 12.22 11.46
CA HIS A 131 11.69 12.30 11.03
C HIS A 131 12.24 10.90 10.72
N ALA A 132 12.44 10.54 9.45
CA ALA A 132 13.52 9.61 9.12
C ALA A 132 14.74 10.48 8.87
N PRO A 133 15.69 10.60 9.82
CA PRO A 133 16.94 11.32 9.56
C PRO A 133 17.68 10.61 8.42
N ARG A 134 18.44 11.37 7.63
CA ARG A 134 19.45 10.78 6.75
C ARG A 134 20.33 9.85 7.62
N GLY A 135 20.45 8.59 7.20
CA GLY A 135 21.14 7.56 7.97
C GLY A 135 20.21 6.84 8.95
N MET A 136 19.37 5.94 8.43
CA MET A 136 18.74 4.93 9.28
C MET A 136 19.80 3.91 9.68
N HIS A 137 20.33 4.04 10.89
CA HIS A 137 20.92 2.92 11.63
C HIS A 137 20.20 2.90 13.00
N GLY A 138 19.58 1.78 13.36
CA GLY A 138 19.33 1.43 14.76
C GLY A 138 18.01 1.84 15.45
N ARG A 139 16.99 2.39 14.78
CA ARG A 139 15.66 2.55 15.40
C ARG A 139 14.68 1.48 14.91
N GLU A 140 14.06 0.76 15.84
CA GLU A 140 12.94 -0.16 15.55
C GLU A 140 11.81 0.63 14.89
N LEU A 141 11.53 0.32 13.63
CA LEU A 141 10.34 0.82 12.97
C LEU A 141 9.12 0.17 13.62
N ASN A 142 8.09 0.95 13.95
CA ASN A 142 6.79 0.38 14.30
C ASN A 142 6.16 -0.17 13.02
N VAL A 143 6.41 -1.46 12.75
CA VAL A 143 5.94 -2.12 11.53
C VAL A 143 4.56 -2.75 11.77
N VAL A 144 3.62 -2.40 10.90
CA VAL A 144 2.33 -3.07 10.78
C VAL A 144 2.45 -4.11 9.68
N HIS A 145 2.50 -5.38 10.08
CA HIS A 145 2.47 -6.52 9.15
C HIS A 145 1.06 -7.06 8.98
N GLY A 146 0.70 -7.36 7.73
CA GLY A 146 -0.55 -8.01 7.37
C GLY A 146 -1.56 -7.04 6.75
N PRO A 147 -2.13 -7.35 5.59
CA PRO A 147 -2.94 -6.42 4.81
C PRO A 147 -4.23 -6.01 5.53
N ALA A 148 -4.83 -6.91 6.33
CA ALA A 148 -5.98 -6.60 7.17
C ALA A 148 -5.66 -5.57 8.27
N ARG A 149 -4.46 -5.67 8.87
CA ARG A 149 -4.00 -4.70 9.87
C ARG A 149 -3.71 -3.35 9.23
N VAL A 150 -3.09 -3.32 8.05
CA VAL A 150 -2.91 -2.09 7.26
C VAL A 150 -4.25 -1.41 7.00
N ALA A 151 -5.23 -2.12 6.46
CA ALA A 151 -6.56 -1.54 6.18
C ALA A 151 -7.22 -0.98 7.45
N ARG A 152 -7.13 -1.70 8.57
CA ARG A 152 -7.64 -1.23 9.87
C ARG A 152 -6.95 0.03 10.35
N THR A 153 -5.62 0.08 10.31
CA THR A 153 -4.81 1.25 10.70
C THR A 153 -5.21 2.50 9.94
N PHE A 154 -5.50 2.37 8.64
CA PHE A 154 -5.91 3.48 7.77
C PHE A 154 -7.43 3.67 7.67
N ARG A 155 -8.23 2.88 8.41
CA ARG A 155 -9.70 2.87 8.33
C ARG A 155 -10.22 2.75 6.90
N ILE A 156 -9.62 1.86 6.12
CA ILE A 156 -10.01 1.56 4.74
C ILE A 156 -11.16 0.56 4.77
N THR A 157 -12.24 0.90 4.05
CA THR A 157 -13.43 0.06 3.88
C THR A 157 -13.75 -0.10 2.39
N GLY A 158 -14.78 -0.89 2.06
CA GLY A 158 -15.24 -1.08 0.69
C GLY A 158 -15.71 0.20 -0.02
N SER A 159 -15.97 1.30 0.70
CA SER A 159 -16.34 2.59 0.09
C SER A 159 -15.21 3.21 -0.73
N PHE A 160 -13.97 2.73 -0.56
CA PHE A 160 -12.84 3.13 -1.40
C PHE A 160 -12.77 2.38 -2.71
N THR A 161 -13.47 1.26 -2.87
CA THR A 161 -13.40 0.50 -4.12
C THR A 161 -13.86 1.37 -5.28
N ASP A 162 -13.08 1.32 -6.35
CA ASP A 162 -13.27 2.13 -7.54
C ASP A 162 -13.04 3.65 -7.33
N MET A 163 -12.52 4.08 -6.18
CA MET A 163 -12.07 5.47 -6.00
C MET A 163 -10.64 5.66 -6.53
N PRO A 164 -10.31 6.81 -7.13
CA PRO A 164 -8.93 7.12 -7.54
C PRO A 164 -8.02 7.31 -6.31
N ALA A 165 -6.76 6.91 -6.40
CA ALA A 165 -5.75 7.06 -5.35
C ALA A 165 -5.20 8.50 -5.29
N ASN A 166 -6.06 9.46 -4.92
CA ASN A 166 -5.72 10.89 -4.87
C ASN A 166 -6.28 11.59 -3.63
N ARG A 167 -5.90 12.86 -3.44
CA ARG A 167 -6.34 13.66 -2.28
C ARG A 167 -7.84 13.89 -2.22
N ARG A 168 -8.56 13.84 -3.35
CA ARG A 168 -10.01 14.06 -3.39
C ARG A 168 -10.76 12.87 -2.79
N SER A 169 -10.33 11.63 -3.07
CA SER A 169 -10.90 10.43 -2.41
C SER A 169 -10.51 10.34 -0.94
N GLY A 170 -9.44 11.02 -0.54
CA GLY A 170 -8.94 11.01 0.83
C GLY A 170 -8.08 9.80 1.16
N LEU A 171 -7.74 8.95 0.18
CA LEU A 171 -6.78 7.85 0.31
C LEU A 171 -5.86 7.85 -0.93
N TRP A 172 -4.56 8.05 -0.73
CA TRP A 172 -3.60 8.19 -1.83
C TRP A 172 -2.21 7.66 -1.46
N ILE A 173 -1.32 7.64 -2.45
CA ILE A 173 0.08 7.25 -2.29
C ILE A 173 0.98 8.43 -2.64
N GLU A 174 1.98 8.70 -1.80
CA GLU A 174 2.96 9.77 -2.02
C GLU A 174 4.37 9.23 -2.25
N ASP A 175 5.06 9.86 -3.19
CA ASP A 175 6.50 9.87 -3.22
C ASP A 175 7.04 11.00 -2.32
N ARG A 176 7.96 10.63 -1.43
CA ARG A 176 8.66 11.55 -0.53
C ARG A 176 10.17 11.52 -0.73
N GLY A 177 10.65 10.97 -1.85
CA GLY A 177 12.07 10.91 -2.19
C GLY A 177 12.87 9.87 -1.39
N ILE A 178 12.21 8.87 -0.82
CA ILE A 178 12.87 7.75 -0.15
C ILE A 178 13.28 6.71 -1.19
N CYS A 179 14.58 6.42 -1.23
CA CYS A 179 15.14 5.35 -2.04
C CYS A 179 15.31 4.09 -1.19
N VAL A 180 14.76 2.97 -1.66
CA VAL A 180 14.93 1.66 -1.02
C VAL A 180 16.00 0.89 -1.79
N SER A 181 17.12 0.60 -1.15
CA SER A 181 18.27 -0.05 -1.79
C SER A 181 18.21 -1.58 -1.76
N ARG A 182 17.48 -2.19 -0.80
CA ARG A 182 17.40 -3.64 -0.63
C ARG A 182 15.95 -4.09 -0.58
N ILE A 183 15.56 -4.88 -1.58
CA ILE A 183 14.22 -5.46 -1.73
C ILE A 183 14.36 -6.97 -1.76
N VAL A 184 13.72 -7.65 -0.81
CA VAL A 184 13.62 -9.10 -0.79
C VAL A 184 12.37 -9.52 -1.55
N ARG A 185 12.47 -10.59 -2.34
CA ARG A 185 11.34 -11.17 -3.07
C ARG A 185 11.08 -12.58 -2.60
N GLY A 186 9.81 -12.98 -2.54
CA GLY A 186 9.41 -14.31 -2.10
C GLY A 186 8.01 -14.69 -2.54
N PRO A 187 7.57 -15.92 -2.24
CA PRO A 187 6.22 -16.36 -2.51
C PRO A 187 5.21 -15.47 -1.79
N ARG A 188 4.02 -15.35 -2.39
CA ARG A 188 2.87 -14.64 -1.79
C ARG A 188 2.28 -15.45 -0.65
N VAL A 189 1.64 -14.78 0.30
CA VAL A 189 1.03 -15.36 1.49
C VAL A 189 -0.41 -15.75 1.21
N GLY A 190 -0.81 -16.96 1.63
CA GLY A 190 -2.21 -17.39 1.56
C GLY A 190 -2.70 -17.76 0.15
N VAL A 191 -1.79 -18.04 -0.79
CA VAL A 191 -2.12 -18.39 -2.19
C VAL A 191 -1.87 -19.87 -2.52
N GLY A 192 -1.89 -20.76 -1.51
CA GLY A 192 -1.64 -22.20 -1.71
C GLY A 192 -2.58 -22.85 -2.73
N TYR A 193 -3.80 -22.32 -2.86
CA TYR A 193 -4.80 -22.77 -3.84
C TYR A 193 -4.40 -22.53 -5.30
N ALA A 194 -3.38 -21.69 -5.57
CA ALA A 194 -2.97 -21.32 -6.93
C ALA A 194 -2.09 -22.38 -7.61
N GLY A 195 -1.90 -23.54 -6.97
CA GLY A 195 -1.08 -24.64 -7.47
C GLY A 195 0.43 -24.39 -7.33
N PRO A 196 1.26 -25.40 -7.64
CA PRO A 196 2.68 -25.42 -7.28
C PRO A 196 3.52 -24.36 -8.00
N VAL A 197 3.07 -23.89 -9.17
CA VAL A 197 3.76 -22.87 -9.95
C VAL A 197 3.45 -21.47 -9.41
N TRP A 198 2.18 -21.07 -9.37
CA TRP A 198 1.79 -19.69 -9.03
C TRP A 198 1.91 -19.37 -7.55
N ALA A 199 1.78 -20.37 -6.67
CA ALA A 199 2.00 -20.19 -5.24
C ALA A 199 3.48 -19.91 -4.91
N LYS A 200 4.42 -20.43 -5.70
CA LYS A 200 5.87 -20.27 -5.49
C LYS A 200 6.47 -19.05 -6.20
N LYS A 201 5.72 -18.36 -7.07
CA LYS A 201 6.23 -17.18 -7.80
C LYS A 201 6.71 -16.09 -6.81
N PRO A 202 7.88 -15.47 -7.03
CA PRO A 202 8.47 -14.48 -6.13
C PRO A 202 7.82 -13.09 -6.29
N TYR A 203 6.50 -13.02 -6.14
CA TYR A 203 5.68 -11.83 -6.41
C TYR A 203 5.28 -11.08 -5.14
N ARG A 204 5.79 -11.49 -3.98
CA ARG A 204 5.81 -10.68 -2.76
C ARG A 204 7.12 -9.92 -2.67
N PHE A 205 7.05 -8.66 -2.30
CA PHE A 205 8.20 -7.76 -2.19
C PHE A 205 8.22 -7.16 -0.78
N LEU A 206 9.38 -7.23 -0.13
CA LEU A 206 9.59 -6.72 1.22
C LEU A 206 10.78 -5.78 1.27
N PHE A 207 10.64 -4.71 2.05
CA PHE A 207 11.74 -3.90 2.51
C PHE A 207 12.52 -4.65 3.61
N ASP A 208 13.81 -4.88 3.38
CA ASP A 208 14.71 -5.52 4.35
C ASP A 208 15.39 -4.45 5.22
N ALA A 209 14.83 -4.21 6.41
CA ALA A 209 15.37 -3.25 7.39
C ALA A 209 16.49 -3.84 8.26
N GLU A 210 16.59 -5.17 8.36
CA GLU A 210 17.44 -5.89 9.32
C GLU A 210 18.89 -6.02 8.81
N HIS A 211 19.11 -6.24 7.51
CA HIS A 211 20.46 -6.47 6.96
C HIS A 211 21.34 -5.22 6.79
N GLN A 212 20.87 -4.03 7.12
CA GLN A 212 21.76 -2.85 7.16
C GLN A 212 22.70 -2.84 8.38
N LYS A 213 22.46 -3.68 9.40
CA LYS A 213 23.32 -3.78 10.58
C LYS A 213 24.64 -4.53 10.33
N ASN A 214 24.68 -5.46 9.36
CA ASN A 214 25.77 -6.47 9.28
C ASN A 214 26.89 -6.17 8.27
N HIS A 215 26.89 -5.02 7.59
CA HIS A 215 27.94 -4.66 6.60
C HIS A 215 28.82 -3.48 7.01
N LYS A 216 28.98 -3.24 8.32
CA LYS A 216 29.97 -2.28 8.86
C LYS A 216 31.02 -2.91 9.79
N LEU A 217 31.10 -4.24 9.83
CA LEU A 217 32.15 -4.99 10.54
C LEU A 217 32.76 -6.00 9.56
N SER A 218 33.40 -5.49 8.51
CA SER A 218 34.33 -6.20 7.63
C SER A 218 35.17 -5.18 6.89
#